data_AF-A0A2S5N198-F1
#
_entry.id   AF-A0A2S5N198-F1
#
_cell.length_a   1.000
_cell.length_b   1.000
_cell.length_c   1.000
_cell.angle_alpha   90.00
_cell.angle_beta   90.00
_cell.angle_gamma   90.00
#
_symmetry.space_group_name_H-M   'P 1'
#
loop_
_entity.id
_entity.type
_entity.pdbx_description
1 polymer ?
#
loop_
_entity_poly.entity_id
_entity_poly.type
_entity_poly.pdbx_seq_one_letter_code
_entity_poly.pdbx_strand_id
1 'polypeptide(L)'
;MLRARTYLDRSAQGFRMDPRRPTRGFVRIRFEIDPSGSVQRYRVLEASSDLHARMAEEIVSSLRAPPPPGGGFVAEQAFNFR
;
A
#
# COMPACT_ATOMS: atom_id res chain seq x y z
N MET A 1 9.94 -15.43 31.20
CA MET A 1 9.86 -15.08 29.77
C MET A 1 8.42 -14.73 29.42
N LEU A 2 8.12 -13.47 29.13
CA LEU A 2 6.93 -13.06 28.37
C LEU A 2 7.15 -11.62 27.90
N ARG A 3 7.32 -11.41 26.58
CA ARG A 3 7.43 -10.06 25.98
C ARG A 3 6.02 -9.53 25.72
N ALA A 4 5.56 -8.60 26.55
CA ALA A 4 4.37 -7.80 26.27
C ALA A 4 4.70 -6.84 25.12
N ARG A 5 4.11 -7.07 23.95
CA ARG A 5 4.11 -6.12 22.83
C ARG A 5 3.11 -5.03 23.17
N THR A 6 3.62 -3.88 23.58
CA THR A 6 2.86 -2.63 23.73
C THR A 6 2.29 -2.25 22.36
N TYR A 7 0.98 -2.40 22.20
CA TYR A 7 0.27 -1.89 21.04
C TYR A 7 0.16 -0.36 21.17
N LEU A 8 0.46 0.31 20.06
CA LEU A 8 0.47 1.77 19.87
C LEU A 8 -0.73 2.45 20.54
N ASP A 9 -0.45 3.31 21.51
CA ASP A 9 -1.26 4.50 21.75
C ASP A 9 -0.75 5.59 20.80
N ARG A 10 -1.48 5.84 19.72
CA ARG A 10 -1.26 6.99 18.85
C ARG A 10 -2.60 7.49 18.31
N SER A 11 -3.56 7.63 19.22
CA SER A 11 -4.80 8.33 18.96
C SER A 11 -4.59 9.83 19.20
N ALA A 12 -5.01 10.64 18.23
CA ALA A 12 -5.24 12.08 18.35
C ALA A 12 -4.02 13.01 18.41
N GLN A 13 -3.33 13.18 17.28
CA GLN A 13 -2.82 14.50 16.91
C GLN A 13 -3.38 14.88 15.54
N GLY A 14 -4.30 15.84 15.55
CA GLY A 14 -5.00 16.33 14.37
C GLY A 14 -4.04 16.91 13.35
N PHE A 15 -3.74 16.14 12.32
CA PHE A 15 -3.15 16.65 11.09
C PHE A 15 -4.29 17.20 10.25
N ARG A 16 -4.53 18.51 10.32
CA ARG A 16 -5.20 19.24 9.22
C ARG A 16 -4.33 19.05 7.98
N MET A 17 -4.60 18.01 7.20
CA MET A 17 -3.92 17.75 5.93
C MET A 17 -4.48 18.67 4.86
N ASP A 18 -3.61 19.45 4.23
CA ASP A 18 -3.91 20.20 3.02
C ASP A 18 -3.96 19.22 1.84
N PRO A 19 -5.12 19.02 1.17
CA PRO A 19 -5.29 18.02 0.12
C PRO A 19 -4.60 18.38 -1.20
N ARG A 20 -3.96 19.55 -1.32
CA ARG A 20 -3.50 20.07 -2.62
C ARG A 20 -2.08 19.71 -3.00
N ARG A 21 -1.29 19.09 -2.11
CA ARG A 21 0.03 18.55 -2.44
C ARG A 21 0.28 17.26 -1.67
N PRO A 22 0.50 16.12 -2.34
CA PRO A 22 1.05 14.97 -1.64
C PRO A 22 2.43 15.38 -1.12
N THR A 23 2.51 15.62 0.19
CA THR A 23 3.80 15.74 0.88
C THR A 23 4.65 14.51 0.55
N ARG A 24 5.98 14.65 0.54
CA ARG A 24 6.90 13.54 0.31
C ARG A 24 6.52 12.33 1.19
N GLY A 25 6.63 11.13 0.64
CA GLY A 25 6.22 9.93 1.36
C GLY A 25 6.60 8.65 0.64
N PHE A 26 6.31 7.54 1.29
CA PHE A 26 6.56 6.22 0.75
C PHE A 26 5.46 5.24 1.15
N VAL A 27 5.30 4.19 0.35
CA VAL A 27 4.42 3.06 0.65
C VAL A 27 5.07 1.77 0.19
N ARG A 28 5.00 0.72 1.01
CA ARG A 28 5.25 -0.66 0.61
C ARG A 28 3.94 -1.41 0.59
N ILE A 29 3.62 -2.03 -0.54
CA ILE A 29 2.36 -2.76 -0.73
C ILE A 29 2.64 -4.12 -1.36
N ARG A 30 1.96 -5.14 -0.87
CA ARG A 30 1.97 -6.50 -1.42
C ARG A 30 0.63 -6.77 -2.10
N PHE A 31 0.63 -7.33 -3.30
CA PHE A 31 -0.58 -7.61 -4.05
C PHE A 31 -0.48 -8.88 -4.89
N GLU A 32 -1.62 -9.42 -5.27
CA GLU A 32 -1.75 -10.66 -6.05
C GLU A 32 -2.33 -10.34 -7.42
N ILE A 33 -1.57 -10.68 -8.47
CA ILE A 33 -2.00 -10.64 -9.86
C ILE A 33 -2.57 -12.03 -10.19
N ASP A 34 -3.77 -12.07 -10.74
CA ASP A 34 -4.42 -13.31 -11.18
C ASP A 34 -3.97 -13.73 -12.59
N PRO A 35 -4.37 -14.92 -13.09
CA PRO A 35 -4.01 -15.36 -14.44
C PRO A 35 -4.51 -14.45 -15.58
N SER A 36 -5.48 -13.56 -15.34
CA SER A 36 -5.93 -12.57 -16.33
C SER A 36 -5.03 -11.33 -16.39
N GLY A 37 -4.10 -11.19 -15.44
CA GLY A 37 -3.26 -10.01 -15.29
C GLY A 37 -3.91 -8.90 -14.43
N SER A 38 -5.01 -9.19 -13.74
CA SER A 38 -5.72 -8.25 -12.88
C SER A 38 -5.31 -8.42 -11.41
N VAL A 39 -5.29 -7.31 -10.66
CA VAL A 39 -5.05 -7.38 -9.22
C VAL A 39 -6.36 -7.67 -8.48
N GLN A 40 -6.39 -8.78 -7.73
CA GLN A 40 -7.58 -9.19 -6.96
C GLN A 40 -7.49 -8.82 -5.48
N ARG A 41 -6.26 -8.83 -4.93
CA ARG A 41 -6.01 -8.62 -3.50
C ARG A 41 -4.76 -7.79 -3.31
N TYR A 42 -4.78 -6.91 -2.33
CA TYR A 42 -3.62 -6.13 -1.92
C TYR A 42 -3.63 -5.86 -0.41
N ARG A 43 -2.45 -5.60 0.13
CA ARG A 43 -2.21 -5.25 1.53
C ARG A 43 -1.08 -4.24 1.63
N VAL A 44 -1.37 -3.08 2.20
CA VAL A 44 -0.34 -2.11 2.58
C VAL A 44 0.45 -2.69 3.76
N LEU A 45 1.77 -2.78 3.59
CA LEU A 45 2.70 -3.26 4.61
C LEU A 45 3.23 -2.10 5.45
N GLU A 46 3.49 -0.97 4.81
CA GLU A 46 4.06 0.21 5.42
C GLU A 46 3.66 1.45 4.60
N ALA A 47 3.33 2.55 5.27
CA ALA A 47 3.02 3.81 4.61
C ALA A 47 3.39 5.00 5.50
N SER A 48 3.87 6.08 4.90
CA SER A 48 4.15 7.33 5.60
C SER A 48 2.89 8.09 6.03
N SER A 49 1.76 7.87 5.36
CA SER A 49 0.44 8.41 5.74
C SER A 49 -0.70 7.61 5.12
N ASP A 50 -1.91 7.78 5.64
CA ASP A 50 -3.13 7.18 5.08
C ASP A 50 -3.41 7.66 3.65
N LEU A 51 -3.09 8.93 3.34
CA LEU A 51 -3.21 9.46 1.98
C LEU A 51 -2.28 8.72 1.02
N HIS A 52 -1.03 8.47 1.42
CA HIS A 52 -0.08 7.71 0.60
C HIS A 52 -0.55 6.28 0.40
N ALA A 53 -1.05 5.63 1.47
CA ALA A 53 -1.62 4.30 1.38
C ALA A 53 -2.76 4.25 0.35
N ARG A 54 -3.72 5.20 0.43
CA ARG A 54 -4.82 5.30 -0.54
C ARG A 54 -4.34 5.48 -1.98
N MET A 55 -3.36 6.34 -2.22
CA MET A 55 -2.80 6.51 -3.56
C MET A 55 -2.17 5.21 -4.09
N ALA A 56 -1.44 4.47 -3.26
CA ALA A 56 -0.86 3.19 -3.66
C ALA A 56 -1.93 2.12 -3.93
N GLU A 57 -3.01 2.09 -3.15
CA GLU A 57 -4.17 1.21 -3.38
C GLU A 57 -4.84 1.53 -4.72
N GLU A 58 -5.06 2.81 -5.04
CA GLU A 58 -5.62 3.25 -6.32
C GLU A 58 -4.73 2.83 -7.50
N ILE A 59 -3.42 3.09 -7.41
CA ILE A 59 -2.45 2.66 -8.44
C ILE A 59 -2.53 1.15 -8.65
N VAL A 60 -2.43 0.35 -7.58
CA VAL A 60 -2.38 -1.11 -7.67
C VAL A 60 -3.71 -1.69 -8.16
N SER A 61 -4.85 -1.16 -7.73
CA SER A 61 -6.17 -1.61 -8.18
C SER A 61 -6.42 -1.34 -9.67
N SER A 62 -5.80 -0.30 -10.22
CA SER A 62 -5.88 0.05 -11.64
C SER A 62 -4.96 -0.80 -12.54
N LEU A 63 -4.04 -1.57 -11.96
CA LEU A 63 -3.09 -2.36 -12.74
C LEU A 63 -3.81 -3.41 -13.59
N ARG A 64 -3.42 -3.45 -14.86
CA ARG A 64 -3.76 -4.48 -15.83
C ARG A 64 -2.49 -4.85 -16.57
N ALA A 65 -1.92 -5.98 -16.19
CA ALA A 65 -0.80 -6.58 -16.89
C ALA A 65 -1.34 -7.52 -17.98
N PRO A 66 -0.55 -7.87 -19.00
CA PRO A 66 -0.82 -9.05 -19.80
C PRO A 66 -0.91 -10.31 -18.91
N PRO A 67 -1.66 -11.34 -19.33
CA PRO A 67 -1.68 -12.63 -18.65
C PRO A 67 -0.25 -13.14 -18.38
N PRO A 68 0.13 -13.36 -17.11
CA PRO A 68 1.49 -13.76 -16.78
C PRO A 68 1.77 -15.20 -17.25
N PRO A 69 2.97 -15.46 -17.82
CA PRO A 69 3.39 -16.82 -18.13
C PRO A 69 3.55 -17.60 -16.82
N GLY A 70 2.78 -18.68 -16.66
CA GLY A 70 2.75 -19.48 -15.43
C GLY A 70 1.58 -19.18 -14.48
N GLY A 71 0.68 -18.27 -14.85
CA GLY A 71 -0.50 -17.94 -14.06
C GLY A 71 -0.25 -16.87 -13.00
N GLY A 72 -1.19 -16.73 -12.07
CA GLY A 72 -1.17 -15.67 -11.06
C GLY A 72 0.04 -15.74 -10.13
N PHE A 73 0.46 -14.58 -9.62
CA PHE A 73 1.61 -14.46 -8.74
C PHE A 73 1.43 -13.32 -7.73
N VAL A 74 2.26 -13.36 -6.68
CA VAL A 74 2.30 -12.34 -5.65
C VAL A 74 3.48 -11.41 -5.89
N ALA A 75 3.23 -10.11 -5.86
CA ALA A 75 4.22 -9.05 -6.00
C ALA A 75 4.29 -8.18 -4.75
N GLU A 76 5.45 -7.56 -4.52
CA GLU A 76 5.62 -6.48 -3.56
C GLU A 76 6.25 -5.30 -4.28
N GLN A 77 5.74 -4.09 -4.03
CA GLN A 77 6.25 -2.87 -4.63
C GLN A 77 6.35 -1.74 -3.62
N ALA A 78 7.41 -0.94 -3.77
CA ALA A 78 7.62 0.29 -3.01
C ALA A 78 7.35 1.51 -3.91
N PHE A 79 6.48 2.40 -3.46
CA PHE A 79 6.20 3.69 -4.08
C PHE A 79 6.88 4.80 -3.29
N ASN A 80 7.47 5.77 -3.99
CA ASN A 80 8.05 6.97 -3.40
C ASN A 80 7.38 8.19 -4.02
N PHE A 81 6.71 8.99 -3.20
CA PHE A 81 6.03 10.23 -3.58
C PHE A 81 6.96 11.42 -3.29
N ARG A 82 7.15 12.31 -4.26
CA ARG A 82 8.13 13.41 -4.20
C ARG A 82 7.52 14.76 -4.51
#